data_AF-A0A1I2P6N3-F1
#
_entry.id   AF-A0A1I2P6N3-F1
#
_cell.length_a   1.000
_cell.length_b   1.000
_cell.length_c   1.000
_cell.angle_alpha   90.00
_cell.angle_beta   90.00
_cell.angle_gamma   90.00
#
_symmetry.space_group_name_H-M   'P 1'
#
loop_
_entity.id
_entity.type
_entity.pdbx_description
1 polymer ?
#
loop_
_entity_poly.entity_id
_entity_poly.type
_entity_poly.pdbx_seq_one_letter_code
_entity_poly.pdbx_strand_id
1 'polypeptide(L)'
;MTSPIPVLSVQCGKARGFRGAERSAIGKLPVSGPVRVHRLGLAGDEQADLTVHGGPDKAIHHYPHDHYAFWREVTGGHPLLADFGAFGENIATEGLTEDAVCIGDRWRLGTALVEVSQGRQPCWKLDHRFDGVPINALTVKNRRPGWYYRVLEEGEVAAGDTMELVARPYPEWTVLRTFGLLIAGDHKHDRAGLEALGEVPVLAEPWRRRRQKLL
;
A
#
# COMPACT_ATOMS: atom_id res chain seq x y z
N MET A 1 12.84 -4.59 -20.42
CA MET A 1 12.40 -5.36 -19.23
C MET A 1 13.00 -4.67 -18.03
N THR A 2 12.21 -4.30 -17.03
CA THR A 2 12.72 -3.77 -15.76
C THR A 2 13.42 -4.89 -15.00
N SER A 3 14.57 -4.62 -14.39
CA SER A 3 15.25 -5.60 -13.54
C SER A 3 14.32 -6.08 -12.42
N PRO A 4 14.38 -7.36 -12.02
CA PRO A 4 13.63 -7.86 -10.87
C PRO A 4 13.95 -7.04 -9.61
N ILE A 5 12.92 -6.68 -8.85
CA ILE A 5 13.04 -5.89 -7.62
C ILE A 5 13.03 -6.83 -6.41
N PRO A 6 14.06 -6.87 -5.56
CA PRO A 6 14.06 -7.73 -4.38
C PRO A 6 12.98 -7.35 -3.36
N VAL A 7 12.30 -8.36 -2.81
CA VAL A 7 11.46 -8.24 -1.62
C VAL A 7 12.37 -8.19 -0.40
N LEU A 8 12.51 -7.01 0.22
CA LEU A 8 13.39 -6.84 1.37
C LEU A 8 12.85 -7.57 2.61
N SER A 9 11.53 -7.53 2.80
CA SER A 9 10.89 -8.14 3.96
C SER A 9 9.41 -8.40 3.69
N VAL A 10 8.89 -9.47 4.31
CA VAL A 10 7.47 -9.79 4.37
C VAL A 10 7.01 -9.67 5.82
N GLN A 11 5.92 -8.94 6.06
CA GLN A 11 5.37 -8.73 7.41
C GLN A 11 3.95 -9.26 7.52
N CYS A 12 3.68 -9.92 8.64
CA CYS A 12 2.35 -10.36 9.02
C CYS A 12 2.03 -9.87 10.44
N GLY A 13 0.76 -9.70 10.75
CA GLY A 13 0.33 -9.28 12.08
C GLY A 13 -1.07 -9.74 12.42
N LYS A 14 -1.30 -9.88 13.73
CA LYS A 14 -2.62 -10.22 14.29
C LYS A 14 -3.32 -8.97 14.77
N ALA A 15 -4.65 -8.92 14.66
CA ALA A 15 -5.41 -7.79 15.15
C ALA A 15 -5.38 -7.78 16.68
N ARG A 16 -4.86 -6.70 17.28
CA ARG A 16 -4.79 -6.51 18.74
C ARG A 16 -5.59 -5.27 19.14
N GLY A 17 -5.90 -5.16 20.43
CA GLY A 17 -6.46 -3.91 20.98
C GLY A 17 -5.52 -2.75 20.68
N PHE A 18 -6.05 -1.67 20.13
CA PHE A 18 -5.25 -0.54 19.66
C PHE A 18 -5.56 0.72 20.46
N ARG A 19 -6.85 1.04 20.67
CA ARG A 19 -7.29 2.18 21.49
C ARG A 19 -8.73 2.00 21.94
N GLY A 20 -8.96 1.76 23.24
CA GLY A 20 -10.30 1.44 23.74
C GLY A 20 -10.81 0.13 23.14
N ALA A 21 -12.02 0.14 22.58
CA ALA A 21 -12.62 -1.05 21.95
C ALA A 21 -12.10 -1.35 20.53
N GLU A 22 -11.31 -0.45 19.93
CA GLU A 22 -10.80 -0.60 18.56
C GLU A 22 -9.73 -1.70 18.45
N ARG A 23 -9.81 -2.50 17.39
CA ARG A 23 -8.78 -3.47 17.00
C ARG A 23 -8.00 -2.99 15.79
N SER A 24 -6.71 -3.32 15.74
CA SER A 24 -5.83 -3.01 14.62
C SER A 24 -4.76 -4.08 14.43
N ALA A 25 -4.47 -4.41 13.19
CA ALA A 25 -3.33 -5.24 12.78
C ALA A 25 -2.23 -4.39 12.11
N ILE A 26 -2.13 -3.11 12.49
CA ILE A 26 -1.12 -2.19 11.94
C ILE A 26 0.30 -2.52 12.43
N GLY A 27 0.42 -3.17 13.60
CA GLY A 27 1.69 -3.63 14.15
C GLY A 27 2.13 -4.96 13.57
N LYS A 28 2.31 -5.03 12.24
CA LYS A 28 2.87 -6.21 11.58
C LYS A 28 4.37 -6.29 11.84
N LEU A 29 4.88 -7.51 11.92
CA LEU A 29 6.30 -7.79 12.15
C LEU A 29 6.85 -8.66 11.02
N PRO A 30 8.15 -8.55 10.69
CA PRO A 30 8.80 -9.44 9.75
C PRO A 30 8.58 -10.91 10.11
N VAL A 31 8.35 -11.73 9.09
CA VAL A 31 8.27 -13.19 9.21
C VAL A 31 9.40 -13.85 8.42
N SER A 32 9.89 -14.98 8.92
CA SER A 32 10.92 -15.77 8.27
C SER A 32 10.32 -16.86 7.38
N GLY A 33 10.99 -17.12 6.25
CA GLY A 33 10.61 -18.16 5.30
C GLY A 33 9.41 -17.82 4.40
N PRO A 34 8.99 -18.78 3.57
CA PRO A 34 7.88 -18.59 2.63
C PRO A 34 6.53 -18.42 3.32
N VAL A 35 5.72 -17.50 2.79
CA VAL A 35 4.36 -17.19 3.26
C VAL A 35 3.38 -17.42 2.12
N ARG A 36 2.31 -18.20 2.37
CA ARG A 36 1.23 -18.38 1.39
C ARG A 36 0.52 -17.05 1.12
N VAL A 37 0.29 -16.77 -0.16
CA VAL A 37 -0.49 -15.64 -0.65
C VAL A 37 -1.87 -16.14 -1.07
N HIS A 38 -2.91 -15.77 -0.32
CA HIS A 38 -4.29 -16.10 -0.64
C HIS A 38 -5.03 -14.91 -1.24
N ARG A 39 -6.21 -15.16 -1.84
CA ARG A 39 -7.07 -14.11 -2.41
C ARG A 39 -7.35 -12.93 -1.49
N LEU A 40 -7.40 -13.16 -0.18
CA LEU A 40 -7.76 -12.15 0.82
C LEU A 40 -6.56 -11.63 1.64
N GLY A 41 -5.35 -12.14 1.41
CA GLY A 41 -4.15 -11.69 2.10
C GLY A 41 -3.14 -12.80 2.35
N LEU A 42 -2.11 -12.48 3.13
CA LEU A 42 -1.05 -13.42 3.49
C LEU A 42 -1.50 -14.38 4.60
N ALA A 43 -1.08 -15.64 4.53
CA ALA A 43 -1.31 -16.59 5.61
C ALA A 43 -0.66 -16.09 6.90
N GLY A 44 -1.43 -16.11 7.99
CA GLY A 44 -0.99 -15.60 9.29
C GLY A 44 -1.26 -14.10 9.50
N ASP A 45 -1.52 -13.33 8.44
CA ASP A 45 -1.89 -11.92 8.55
C ASP A 45 -3.39 -11.74 8.79
N GLU A 46 -3.75 -10.69 9.52
CA GLU A 46 -5.13 -10.32 9.80
C GLU A 46 -5.44 -8.88 9.40
N GLN A 47 -6.70 -8.66 9.07
CA GLN A 47 -7.27 -7.35 8.80
C GLN A 47 -8.36 -7.10 9.85
N ALA A 48 -8.19 -6.06 10.66
CA ALA A 48 -9.02 -5.87 11.86
C ALA A 48 -10.48 -5.46 11.55
N ASP A 49 -10.73 -4.83 10.40
CA ASP A 49 -12.06 -4.37 10.00
C ASP A 49 -12.18 -4.47 8.48
N LEU A 50 -12.81 -5.53 7.97
CA LEU A 50 -12.94 -5.78 6.53
C LEU A 50 -13.84 -4.76 5.80
N THR A 51 -14.62 -3.95 6.51
CA THR A 51 -15.47 -2.92 5.89
C THR A 51 -14.63 -1.71 5.45
N VAL A 52 -13.59 -1.37 6.21
CA VAL A 52 -12.70 -0.22 5.96
C VAL A 52 -11.30 -0.63 5.54
N HIS A 53 -10.78 -1.73 6.08
CA HIS A 53 -9.43 -2.25 5.93
C HIS A 53 -9.45 -3.68 5.41
N GLY A 54 -8.95 -3.89 4.19
CA GLY A 54 -8.90 -5.23 3.61
C GLY A 54 -9.97 -5.59 2.58
N GLY A 55 -10.18 -6.88 2.39
CA GLY A 55 -10.95 -7.43 1.28
C GLY A 55 -10.12 -7.59 0.00
N PRO A 56 -10.71 -8.09 -1.11
CA PRO A 56 -9.96 -8.50 -2.30
C PRO A 56 -9.09 -7.39 -2.91
N ASP A 57 -9.57 -6.14 -2.90
CA ASP A 57 -8.83 -4.98 -3.41
C ASP A 57 -7.72 -4.49 -2.46
N LYS A 58 -7.64 -4.99 -1.23
CA LYS A 58 -6.66 -4.54 -0.22
C LYS A 58 -6.01 -5.75 0.47
N ALA A 59 -5.80 -6.83 -0.29
CA ALA A 59 -5.28 -8.09 0.22
C ALA A 59 -3.84 -7.95 0.74
N ILE A 60 -3.00 -7.19 0.04
CA ILE A 60 -1.59 -6.99 0.39
C ILE A 60 -1.28 -5.50 0.37
N HIS A 61 -0.77 -4.98 1.49
CA HIS A 61 -0.27 -3.60 1.57
C HIS A 61 1.23 -3.56 1.26
N HIS A 62 1.63 -2.64 0.38
CA HIS A 62 3.03 -2.41 0.03
C HIS A 62 3.43 -1.00 0.45
N TYR A 63 4.58 -0.88 1.10
CA TYR A 63 5.16 0.41 1.43
C TYR A 63 6.64 0.48 0.99
N PRO A 64 7.03 1.52 0.23
CA PRO A 64 8.43 1.69 -0.19
C PRO A 64 9.34 1.89 1.02
N HIS A 65 10.38 1.07 1.12
CA HIS A 65 11.41 1.26 2.14
C HIS A 65 12.22 2.54 1.87
N ASP A 66 12.24 3.02 0.63
CA ASP A 66 12.82 4.30 0.20
C ASP A 66 12.36 5.47 1.08
N HIS A 67 11.13 5.41 1.61
CA HIS A 67 10.55 6.48 2.42
C HIS A 67 11.01 6.47 3.88
N TYR A 68 11.61 5.38 4.36
CA TYR A 68 11.97 5.25 5.78
C TYR A 68 13.01 6.28 6.22
N ALA A 69 13.97 6.64 5.36
CA ALA A 69 14.96 7.67 5.68
C ALA A 69 14.30 9.03 5.95
N PHE A 70 13.41 9.45 5.06
CA PHE A 70 12.60 10.65 5.23
C PHE A 70 11.80 10.63 6.53
N TRP A 71 11.16 9.50 6.85
CA TRP A 71 10.38 9.39 8.09
C TRP A 71 11.24 9.42 9.34
N ARG A 72 12.47 8.87 9.31
CA ARG A 72 13.38 8.97 10.45
C ARG A 72 13.72 10.43 10.74
N GLU A 73 13.97 11.23 9.72
CA GLU A 73 14.22 12.66 9.89
C GLU A 73 13.00 13.39 10.46
N VAL A 74 11.83 13.17 9.86
CA VAL A 74 10.58 13.83 10.26
C VAL A 74 10.11 13.46 11.66
N THR A 75 10.39 12.24 12.10
CA THR A 75 9.93 11.73 13.41
C THR A 75 11.00 11.82 14.50
N GLY A 76 12.20 12.33 14.20
CA GLY A 76 13.30 12.36 15.16
C GLY A 76 13.85 10.96 15.51
N GLY A 77 13.79 10.02 14.57
CA GLY A 77 14.34 8.67 14.71
C GLY A 77 13.44 7.72 15.50
N HIS A 78 12.12 7.81 15.32
CA HIS A 78 11.16 6.97 16.05
C HIS A 78 11.53 5.47 15.99
N PRO A 79 11.50 4.74 17.13
CA PRO A 79 11.92 3.33 17.19
C PRO A 79 11.21 2.37 16.23
N LEU A 80 9.98 2.68 15.79
CA LEU A 80 9.25 1.86 14.82
C LEU A 80 9.92 1.83 13.44
N LEU A 81 10.76 2.82 13.12
CA LEU A 81 11.47 2.93 11.85
C LEU A 81 12.82 2.20 11.86
N ALA A 82 13.14 1.49 12.95
CA ALA A 82 14.32 0.64 13.06
C ALA A 82 14.14 -0.72 12.37
N ASP A 83 12.90 -1.09 12.03
CA ASP A 83 12.56 -2.35 11.37
C ASP A 83 11.38 -2.12 10.39
N PHE A 84 11.01 -3.14 9.61
CA PHE A 84 9.89 -3.10 8.66
C PHE A 84 8.53 -3.22 9.37
N GLY A 85 7.45 -2.81 8.68
CA GLY A 85 6.08 -2.88 9.21
C GLY A 85 5.66 -1.63 10.00
N ALA A 86 6.45 -0.56 9.97
CA ALA A 86 6.13 0.69 10.66
C ALA A 86 4.79 1.28 10.19
N PHE A 87 4.47 1.13 8.90
CA PHE A 87 3.26 1.64 8.28
C PHE A 87 2.17 0.57 8.12
N GLY A 88 2.39 -0.63 8.69
CA GLY A 88 1.48 -1.77 8.63
C GLY A 88 1.44 -2.47 7.28
N GLU A 89 2.48 -2.27 6.47
CA GLU A 89 2.73 -2.98 5.22
C GLU A 89 2.99 -4.46 5.43
N ASN A 90 2.69 -5.22 4.37
CA ASN A 90 2.99 -6.64 4.26
C ASN A 90 4.26 -6.88 3.43
N ILE A 91 4.53 -5.99 2.48
CA ILE A 91 5.66 -6.10 1.55
C ILE A 91 6.44 -4.78 1.61
N ALA A 92 7.75 -4.89 1.78
CA ALA A 92 8.68 -3.79 1.67
C ALA A 92 9.70 -4.08 0.56
N THR A 93 9.90 -3.11 -0.33
CA THR A 93 10.94 -3.13 -1.37
C THR A 93 11.68 -1.79 -1.37
N GLU A 94 12.79 -1.72 -2.08
CA GLU A 94 13.50 -0.47 -2.40
C GLU A 94 13.56 -0.29 -3.92
N GLY A 95 13.56 0.96 -4.40
CA GLY A 95 13.59 1.29 -5.82
C GLY A 95 12.21 1.28 -6.52
N LEU A 96 11.12 1.10 -5.76
CA LEU A 96 9.76 1.26 -6.24
C LEU A 96 9.01 2.27 -5.39
N THR A 97 8.67 3.40 -5.97
CA THR A 97 7.87 4.47 -5.35
C THR A 97 6.61 4.75 -6.14
N GLU A 98 5.71 5.57 -5.58
CA GLU A 98 4.37 5.82 -6.10
C GLU A 98 4.33 6.42 -7.51
N ASP A 99 5.40 7.07 -7.95
CA ASP A 99 5.58 7.61 -9.30
C ASP A 99 5.99 6.54 -10.33
N ALA A 100 6.60 5.44 -9.89
CA ALA A 100 7.05 4.34 -10.76
C ALA A 100 6.02 3.21 -10.90
N VAL A 101 5.00 3.18 -10.03
CA VAL A 101 3.98 2.12 -9.97
C VAL A 101 2.63 2.65 -10.46
N CYS A 102 1.96 1.92 -11.34
CA CYS A 102 0.68 2.31 -11.93
C CYS A 102 -0.49 1.47 -11.42
N ILE A 103 -1.68 2.06 -11.37
CA ILE A 103 -2.92 1.32 -11.13
C ILE A 103 -3.09 0.28 -12.23
N GLY A 104 -3.39 -0.96 -11.85
CA GLY A 104 -3.50 -2.08 -12.78
C GLY A 104 -2.16 -2.71 -13.18
N ASP A 105 -1.01 -2.21 -12.71
CA ASP A 105 0.25 -2.95 -12.88
C ASP A 105 0.11 -4.35 -12.29
N ARG A 106 0.58 -5.35 -13.04
CA ARG A 106 0.58 -6.75 -12.62
C ARG A 106 2.01 -7.18 -12.34
N TRP A 107 2.23 -7.71 -11.15
CA TRP A 107 3.53 -8.13 -10.67
C TRP A 107 3.51 -9.61 -10.32
N ARG A 108 4.55 -10.33 -10.74
CA ARG A 108 4.88 -11.63 -10.16
C ARG A 108 5.62 -11.35 -8.85
N LEU A 109 5.03 -11.73 -7.72
CA LEU A 109 5.54 -11.56 -6.37
C LEU A 109 5.86 -12.94 -5.82
N GLY A 110 7.13 -13.34 -5.85
CA GLY A 110 7.50 -14.76 -5.69
C GLY A 110 6.78 -15.60 -6.75
N THR A 111 5.89 -16.50 -6.35
CA THR A 111 5.07 -17.27 -7.30
C THR A 111 3.67 -16.69 -7.54
N ALA A 112 3.21 -15.76 -6.71
CA ALA A 112 1.88 -15.17 -6.81
C ALA A 112 1.80 -14.11 -7.92
N LEU A 113 0.63 -13.95 -8.56
CA LEU A 113 0.36 -12.82 -9.46
C LEU A 113 -0.55 -11.82 -8.74
N VAL A 114 -0.10 -10.58 -8.64
CA VAL A 114 -0.81 -9.51 -7.93
C VAL A 114 -1.01 -8.30 -8.83
N GLU A 115 -2.10 -7.54 -8.62
CA GLU A 115 -2.44 -6.35 -9.42
C GLU A 115 -2.66 -5.13 -8.52
N VAL A 116 -2.05 -4.00 -8.87
CA VAL A 116 -2.20 -2.74 -8.12
C VAL A 116 -3.64 -2.27 -8.22
N SER A 117 -4.32 -2.16 -7.08
CA SER A 117 -5.75 -1.87 -7.03
C SER A 117 -6.06 -0.40 -6.75
N GLN A 118 -5.28 0.20 -5.87
CA GLN A 118 -5.42 1.59 -5.39
C GLN A 118 -4.20 1.98 -4.57
N GLY A 119 -3.96 3.29 -4.42
CA GLY A 119 -3.08 3.78 -3.37
C GLY A 119 -3.67 3.53 -1.97
N ARG A 120 -2.83 3.66 -0.94
CA ARG A 120 -3.27 3.52 0.43
C ARG A 120 -3.71 4.87 0.99
N GLN A 121 -4.94 4.95 1.50
CA GLN A 121 -5.39 6.14 2.20
C GLN A 121 -4.88 6.09 3.64
N PRO A 122 -4.11 7.08 4.11
CA PRO A 122 -3.69 7.13 5.50
C PRO A 122 -4.88 7.37 6.43
N CYS A 123 -4.78 6.86 7.66
CA CYS A 123 -5.81 7.01 8.68
C CYS A 123 -5.18 7.37 10.03
N TRP A 124 -6.02 7.85 10.96
CA TRP A 124 -5.60 8.31 12.29
C TRP A 124 -4.84 7.25 13.11
N LYS A 125 -5.01 5.96 12.80
CA LYS A 125 -4.27 4.87 13.47
C LYS A 125 -2.76 5.00 13.28
N LEU A 126 -2.28 5.68 12.23
CA LEU A 126 -0.85 6.00 12.12
C LEU A 126 -0.40 6.99 13.17
N ASP A 127 -1.13 8.10 13.34
CA ASP A 127 -0.74 9.13 14.30
C ASP A 127 -0.65 8.54 15.71
N HIS A 128 -1.60 7.68 16.08
CA HIS A 128 -1.56 6.98 17.35
C HIS A 128 -0.40 5.99 17.47
N ARG A 129 -0.06 5.28 16.37
CA ARG A 129 1.06 4.33 16.35
C ARG A 129 2.41 5.03 16.50
N PHE A 130 2.54 6.23 15.96
CA PHE A 130 3.74 7.06 16.03
C PHE A 130 3.65 8.09 17.18
N ASP A 131 3.06 7.71 18.31
CA ASP A 131 3.02 8.50 19.55
C ASP A 131 2.52 9.95 19.38
N GLY A 132 1.56 10.16 18.48
CA GLY A 132 0.91 11.44 18.23
C GLY A 132 1.57 12.31 17.14
N VAL A 133 2.67 11.85 16.53
CA VAL A 133 3.23 12.52 15.34
C VAL A 133 2.17 12.54 14.22
N PRO A 134 1.95 13.66 13.51
CA PRO A 134 0.87 13.79 12.52
C PRO A 134 1.20 13.09 11.19
N ILE A 135 1.59 11.82 11.24
CA ILE A 135 1.99 10.99 10.10
C ILE A 135 0.93 10.94 9.03
N ASN A 136 -0.35 10.88 9.40
CA ASN A 136 -1.47 10.87 8.47
C ASN A 136 -1.47 12.11 7.57
N ALA A 137 -1.43 13.30 8.17
CA ALA A 137 -1.39 14.56 7.42
C ALA A 137 -0.09 14.70 6.61
N LEU A 138 1.04 14.31 7.19
CA LEU A 138 2.34 14.34 6.52
C LEU A 138 2.41 13.35 5.35
N THR A 139 1.75 12.20 5.44
CA THR A 139 1.66 11.22 4.35
C THR A 139 0.93 11.82 3.16
N VAL A 140 -0.19 12.51 3.38
CA VAL A 140 -0.93 13.19 2.33
C VAL A 140 -0.10 14.32 1.73
N LYS A 141 0.48 15.18 2.58
CA LYS A 141 1.29 16.33 2.15
C LYS A 141 2.48 15.93 1.29
N ASN A 142 3.18 14.86 1.68
CA ASN A 142 4.39 14.41 0.99
C ASN A 142 4.12 13.31 -0.05
N ARG A 143 2.87 12.88 -0.19
CA ARG A 143 2.44 11.86 -1.17
C ARG A 143 3.22 10.55 -1.07
N ARG A 144 3.42 10.07 0.16
CA ARG A 144 4.10 8.79 0.46
C ARG A 144 3.14 7.73 1.05
N PRO A 145 2.00 7.43 0.39
CA PRO A 145 0.99 6.55 0.95
C PRO A 145 1.35 5.07 0.97
N GLY A 146 2.20 4.58 0.05
CA GLY A 146 2.18 3.19 -0.38
C GLY A 146 0.90 2.83 -1.15
N TRP A 147 0.71 1.55 -1.43
CA TRP A 147 -0.44 1.07 -2.22
C TRP A 147 -0.86 -0.34 -1.83
N TYR A 148 -1.99 -0.76 -2.40
CA TYR A 148 -2.52 -2.11 -2.23
C TYR A 148 -2.46 -2.91 -3.51
N TYR A 149 -2.35 -4.22 -3.32
CA TYR A 149 -2.61 -5.19 -4.35
C TYR A 149 -3.87 -6.01 -4.07
N ARG A 150 -4.53 -6.40 -5.15
CA ARG A 150 -5.40 -7.59 -5.19
C ARG A 150 -4.60 -8.79 -5.71
N VAL A 151 -5.01 -9.99 -5.31
CA VAL A 151 -4.35 -11.24 -5.74
C VAL A 151 -5.10 -11.85 -6.91
N LEU A 152 -4.42 -12.00 -8.05
CA LEU A 152 -4.93 -12.60 -9.30
C LEU A 152 -4.65 -14.09 -9.40
N GLU A 153 -3.50 -14.55 -8.89
CA GLU A 153 -3.12 -15.95 -8.76
C GLU A 153 -2.52 -16.15 -7.36
N GLU A 154 -3.04 -17.12 -6.61
CA GLU A 154 -2.47 -17.48 -5.31
C GLU A 154 -1.09 -18.11 -5.48
N GLY A 155 -0.25 -18.00 -4.45
CA GLY A 155 1.12 -18.48 -4.51
C GLY A 155 1.82 -18.38 -3.17
N GLU A 156 3.12 -18.09 -3.22
CA GLU A 156 4.03 -17.94 -2.09
C GLU A 156 5.01 -16.81 -2.34
N VAL A 157 5.43 -16.16 -1.26
CA VAL A 157 6.48 -15.15 -1.24
C VAL A 157 7.30 -15.26 0.04
N ALA A 158 8.61 -15.08 -0.07
CA ALA A 158 9.55 -14.92 1.03
C ALA A 158 10.36 -13.63 0.89
N ALA A 159 10.98 -13.16 1.98
CA ALA A 159 12.04 -12.17 1.87
C ALA A 159 13.21 -12.73 1.05
N GLY A 160 13.77 -11.92 0.14
CA GLY A 160 14.79 -12.34 -0.82
C GLY A 160 14.24 -12.81 -2.16
N ASP A 161 12.94 -13.09 -2.28
CA ASP A 161 12.29 -13.29 -3.58
C ASP A 161 12.27 -11.98 -4.39
N THR A 162 11.84 -12.06 -5.65
CA THR A 162 11.73 -10.90 -6.53
C THR A 162 10.28 -10.51 -6.83
N MET A 163 10.13 -9.24 -7.20
CA MET A 163 8.98 -8.67 -7.88
C MET A 163 9.33 -8.36 -9.32
N GLU A 164 8.53 -8.87 -10.26
CA GLU A 164 8.74 -8.67 -11.70
C GLU A 164 7.47 -8.13 -12.36
N LEU A 165 7.60 -7.03 -13.10
CA LEU A 165 6.48 -6.41 -13.80
C LEU A 165 6.08 -7.30 -14.99
N VAL A 166 4.88 -7.85 -14.93
CA VAL A 166 4.29 -8.71 -15.98
C VAL A 166 3.52 -7.87 -16.99
N ALA A 167 2.77 -6.86 -16.54
CA ALA A 167 1.97 -6.01 -17.41
C ALA A 167 1.74 -4.62 -16.81
N ARG A 168 1.70 -3.60 -17.67
CA ARG A 168 1.36 -2.21 -17.34
C ARG A 168 0.28 -1.69 -18.29
N PRO A 169 -1.00 -2.00 -18.05
CA PRO A 169 -2.09 -1.61 -18.95
C PRO A 169 -2.38 -0.10 -18.93
N TYR A 170 -2.03 0.61 -17.85
CA TYR A 170 -2.38 2.02 -17.63
C TYR A 170 -1.14 2.85 -17.25
N PRO A 171 -0.15 3.01 -18.15
CA PRO A 171 1.14 3.62 -17.83
C PRO A 171 1.07 5.08 -17.36
N GLU A 172 0.01 5.81 -17.74
CA GLU A 172 -0.20 7.21 -17.36
C GLU A 172 -0.83 7.38 -15.96
N TRP A 173 -1.24 6.27 -15.33
CA TRP A 173 -2.03 6.28 -14.09
C TRP A 173 -1.21 5.78 -12.91
N THR A 174 -0.15 6.51 -12.60
CA THR A 174 0.71 6.24 -11.44
C THR A 174 -0.09 6.32 -10.13
N VAL A 175 0.35 5.59 -9.10
CA VAL A 175 -0.20 5.70 -7.75
C VAL A 175 -0.10 7.15 -7.26
N LEU A 176 1.01 7.83 -7.57
CA LEU A 176 1.23 9.23 -7.20
C LEU A 176 0.16 10.15 -7.81
N ARG A 177 -0.09 10.01 -9.12
CA ARG A 177 -1.08 10.83 -9.84
C ARG A 177 -2.50 10.57 -9.33
N THR A 178 -2.87 9.30 -9.20
CA THR A 178 -4.21 8.90 -8.75
C THR A 178 -4.47 9.30 -7.30
N PHE A 179 -3.48 9.15 -6.42
CA PHE A 179 -3.54 9.65 -5.04
C PHE A 179 -3.64 11.18 -5.00
N GLY A 180 -2.92 11.88 -5.88
CA GLY A 180 -3.01 13.33 -6.06
C GLY A 180 -4.42 13.81 -6.33
N LEU A 181 -5.02 13.27 -7.38
CA LEU A 181 -6.39 13.59 -7.81
C LEU A 181 -7.41 13.31 -6.70
N LEU A 182 -7.37 12.10 -6.13
CA LEU A 182 -8.43 11.65 -5.25
C LEU A 182 -8.24 12.08 -3.79
N ILE A 183 -7.01 12.09 -3.28
CA ILE A 183 -6.72 12.29 -1.86
C ILE A 183 -6.07 13.64 -1.59
N ALA A 184 -5.01 14.00 -2.33
CA ALA A 184 -4.19 15.17 -2.04
C ALA A 184 -4.77 16.51 -2.54
N GLY A 185 -5.87 16.47 -3.30
CA GLY A 185 -6.64 17.67 -3.67
C GLY A 185 -6.43 18.16 -5.10
N ASP A 186 -5.67 17.44 -5.93
CA ASP A 186 -5.32 17.89 -7.28
C ASP A 186 -6.53 17.98 -8.21
N HIS A 187 -7.64 17.28 -7.91
CA HIS A 187 -8.90 17.41 -8.66
C HIS A 187 -9.42 18.85 -8.77
N LYS A 188 -9.05 19.73 -7.84
CA LYS A 188 -9.43 21.16 -7.88
C LYS A 188 -8.78 21.91 -9.04
N HIS A 189 -7.71 21.36 -9.59
CA HIS A 189 -6.87 21.98 -10.62
C HIS A 189 -6.75 21.10 -11.87
N ASP A 190 -7.06 19.80 -11.77
CA ASP A 190 -7.03 18.83 -12.86
C ASP A 190 -8.37 18.06 -12.96
N ARG A 191 -9.40 18.77 -13.42
CA ARG A 191 -10.72 18.18 -13.67
C ARG A 191 -10.68 17.15 -14.80
N ALA A 192 -9.95 17.45 -15.88
CA ALA A 192 -9.82 16.57 -17.03
C ALA A 192 -9.15 15.24 -16.65
N GLY A 193 -8.10 15.27 -15.83
CA GLY A 193 -7.48 14.06 -15.26
C GLY A 193 -8.43 13.30 -14.34
N LEU A 194 -9.23 13.98 -13.52
CA LEU A 194 -10.25 13.30 -12.72
C LEU A 194 -11.29 12.59 -13.62
N GLU A 195 -11.72 13.21 -14.71
CA GLU A 195 -12.65 12.61 -15.68
C GLU A 195 -12.02 11.41 -16.40
N ALA A 196 -10.80 11.57 -16.95
CA ALA A 196 -10.07 10.52 -17.65
C ALA A 196 -9.77 9.30 -16.77
N LEU A 197 -9.63 9.47 -15.45
CA LEU A 197 -9.47 8.35 -14.51
C LEU A 197 -10.64 7.34 -14.56
N GLY A 198 -11.79 7.73 -15.12
CA GLY A 198 -12.92 6.82 -15.36
C GLY A 198 -12.61 5.68 -16.34
N GLU A 199 -11.58 5.84 -17.17
CA GLU A 199 -11.12 4.84 -18.14
C GLU A 199 -10.29 3.71 -17.52
N VAL A 200 -10.05 3.74 -16.21
CA VAL A 200 -9.30 2.72 -15.47
C VAL A 200 -10.28 1.81 -14.69
N PRO A 201 -10.91 0.80 -15.34
CA PRO A 201 -11.95 -0.02 -14.71
C PRO A 201 -11.43 -0.88 -13.55
N VAL A 202 -10.13 -1.18 -13.53
CA VAL A 202 -9.48 -1.96 -12.47
C VAL A 202 -9.22 -1.15 -11.20
N LEU A 203 -9.50 0.15 -11.18
CA LEU A 203 -9.39 0.95 -9.96
C LEU A 203 -10.36 0.42 -8.90
N ALA A 204 -9.87 0.25 -7.67
CA ALA A 204 -10.67 -0.28 -6.58
C ALA A 204 -11.96 0.53 -6.37
N GLU A 205 -13.04 -0.18 -6.09
CA GLU A 205 -14.40 0.37 -6.00
C GLU A 205 -14.51 1.60 -5.04
N PRO A 206 -13.89 1.61 -3.84
CA PRO A 206 -13.91 2.80 -2.97
C PRO A 206 -13.32 4.05 -3.63
N TRP A 207 -12.26 3.89 -4.43
CA TRP A 207 -11.61 4.99 -5.15
C TRP A 207 -12.45 5.45 -6.35
N ARG A 208 -13.10 4.52 -7.07
CA ARG A 208 -14.09 4.87 -8.11
C ARG A 208 -15.26 5.68 -7.55
N ARG A 209 -15.84 5.27 -6.41
CA ARG A 209 -16.88 6.05 -5.73
C ARG A 209 -16.39 7.42 -5.28
N ARG A 210 -15.16 7.51 -4.78
CA ARG A 210 -14.57 8.78 -4.38
C ARG A 210 -14.40 9.73 -5.56
N ARG A 211 -13.90 9.23 -6.71
CA ARG A 211 -13.86 9.99 -7.97
C ARG A 211 -15.22 10.59 -8.30
N GLN A 212 -16.29 9.79 -8.25
CA GLN A 212 -17.65 10.28 -8.56
C GLN A 212 -18.14 11.40 -7.62
N LYS A 213 -17.66 11.44 -6.37
CA LYS A 213 -18.00 12.54 -5.43
C LYS A 213 -17.19 13.81 -5.66
N LEU A 214 -16.08 13.72 -6.37
CA LEU A 214 -15.20 14.84 -6.70
C LEU A 214 -15.49 15.43 -8.09
N LEU A 215 -16.26 14.70 -8.90
CA LEU A 215 -16.89 15.20 -10.12
C LEU A 215 -18.10 16.07 -9.76
#